data_AF-A0A2G9HWE6-F1
#
_entry.id   AF-A0A2G9HWE6-F1
#
_cell.length_a   1.000
_cell.length_b   1.000
_cell.length_c   1.000
_cell.angle_alpha   90.00
_cell.angle_beta   90.00
_cell.angle_gamma   90.00
#
_symmetry.space_group_name_H-M   'P 1'
#
loop_
_entity.id
_entity.type
_entity.pdbx_description
1 polymer ?
#
loop_
_entity_poly.entity_id
_entity_poly.type
_entity_poly.pdbx_seq_one_letter_code
_entity_poly.pdbx_strand_id
1 'polypeptide(L)'
;MGKKLNVLFGKSSKTAAKLKMLANLAISRIAVLKNIHSVKCLQAQSDVIQLLHLGQQERALLRVEHVIKEQDVLGAFFLIENFCHVLGEHAETVKNSRECPDELKEAISSLIFASARCGEFPELQKLRAFFTS
;
A
#
# COMPACT_ATOMS: atom_id res chain seq x y z
N MET A 1 15.06 -34.42 21.98
CA MET A 1 14.32 -33.15 21.79
C MET A 1 15.30 -32.07 21.37
N GLY A 2 14.98 -31.23 20.36
CA GLY A 2 15.78 -30.01 20.11
C GLY A 2 16.09 -29.63 18.65
N LYS A 3 15.97 -30.52 17.66
CA LYS A 3 16.36 -30.21 16.25
C LYS A 3 15.20 -30.05 15.25
N LYS A 4 13.96 -30.43 15.60
CA LYS A 4 12.80 -30.37 14.68
C LYS A 4 11.93 -29.10 14.79
N LEU A 5 12.11 -28.27 15.83
CA LEU A 5 11.32 -27.04 16.02
C LEU A 5 11.85 -25.82 15.23
N ASN A 6 13.11 -25.84 14.80
CA ASN A 6 13.69 -24.75 13.99
C ASN A 6 13.21 -24.76 12.52
N VAL A 7 12.52 -25.81 12.08
CA VAL A 7 11.94 -25.91 10.73
C VAL A 7 10.58 -25.20 10.65
N LEU A 8 9.90 -25.01 11.78
CA LEU A 8 8.57 -24.39 11.85
C LEU A 8 8.61 -22.89 12.16
N PHE A 9 9.68 -22.41 12.82
CA PHE A 9 9.94 -20.97 13.03
C PHE A 9 11.17 -20.50 12.23
N GLY A 10 11.14 -20.76 10.93
CA GLY A 10 12.24 -20.50 9.99
C GLY A 10 12.64 -19.02 9.86
N LYS A 11 13.37 -18.51 10.86
CA LYS A 11 14.18 -17.28 10.74
C LYS A 11 15.42 -17.57 9.90
N SER A 12 15.19 -17.88 8.63
CA SER A 12 16.26 -17.95 7.63
C SER A 12 16.56 -16.55 7.10
N SER A 13 17.80 -16.26 6.72
CA SER A 13 18.20 -15.01 6.03
C SER A 13 17.28 -14.68 4.83
N LYS A 14 16.66 -15.70 4.23
CA LYS A 14 15.71 -15.57 3.12
C LYS A 14 14.39 -14.87 3.49
N THR A 15 14.01 -14.83 4.78
CA THR A 15 12.73 -14.26 5.22
C THR A 15 12.74 -12.73 5.23
N ALA A 16 13.81 -12.11 5.76
CA ALA A 16 13.98 -10.65 5.71
C ALA A 16 14.21 -10.15 4.28
N ALA A 17 15.05 -10.87 3.51
CA ALA A 17 15.27 -10.58 2.10
C ALA A 17 13.97 -10.65 1.28
N LYS A 18 13.10 -11.63 1.57
CA LYS A 18 11.78 -11.76 0.93
C LYS A 18 10.84 -10.63 1.31
N LEU A 19 10.81 -10.22 2.59
CA LEU A 19 9.99 -9.09 3.04
C LEU A 19 10.42 -7.79 2.34
N LYS A 20 11.73 -7.51 2.31
CA LYS A 20 12.29 -6.35 1.63
C LYS A 20 12.00 -6.35 0.13
N MET A 21 12.12 -7.52 -0.52
CA MET A 21 11.77 -7.68 -1.92
C MET A 21 10.28 -7.42 -2.18
N LEU A 22 9.38 -7.97 -1.35
CA LEU A 22 7.94 -7.72 -1.47
C LEU A 22 7.58 -6.25 -1.26
N ALA A 23 8.20 -5.59 -0.27
CA ALA A 23 8.01 -4.16 -0.03
C ALA A 23 8.46 -3.32 -1.23
N ASN A 24 9.62 -3.62 -1.81
CA ASN A 24 10.12 -2.91 -3.01
C ASN A 24 9.22 -3.12 -4.23
N LEU A 25 8.72 -4.34 -4.45
CA LEU A 25 7.77 -4.61 -5.52
C LEU A 25 6.46 -3.82 -5.32
N ALA A 26 5.98 -3.73 -4.08
CA ALA A 26 4.83 -2.90 -3.73
C ALA A 26 5.08 -1.42 -4.05
N ILE A 27 6.24 -0.87 -3.67
CA ILE A 27 6.62 0.51 -3.97
C ILE A 27 6.65 0.76 -5.49
N SER A 28 7.30 -0.13 -6.26
CA SER A 28 7.32 -0.02 -7.73
C SER A 28 5.93 -0.05 -8.34
N ARG A 29 5.02 -0.86 -7.79
CA ARG A 29 3.61 -0.89 -8.21
C ARG A 29 2.91 0.44 -7.92
N ILE A 30 3.11 0.98 -6.72
CA ILE A 30 2.49 2.24 -6.28
C ILE A 30 2.89 3.36 -7.22
N ALA A 31 4.16 3.43 -7.64
CA ALA A 31 4.61 4.45 -8.58
C ALA A 31 3.79 4.44 -9.89
N VAL A 32 3.51 3.25 -10.44
CA VAL A 32 2.68 3.10 -11.65
C VAL A 32 1.23 3.50 -11.38
N LEU A 33 0.63 3.01 -10.30
CA LEU A 33 -0.76 3.30 -9.96
C LEU A 33 -0.97 4.78 -9.65
N LYS A 34 -0.05 5.42 -8.91
CA LYS A 34 -0.07 6.86 -8.67
C LYS A 34 -0.07 7.64 -9.96
N ASN A 35 0.74 7.27 -10.95
CA ASN A 35 0.73 7.95 -12.25
C ASN A 35 -0.65 7.84 -12.93
N ILE A 36 -1.23 6.63 -12.96
CA ILE A 36 -2.57 6.39 -13.54
C ILE A 36 -3.63 7.28 -12.85
N HIS A 37 -3.68 7.26 -11.53
CA HIS A 37 -4.65 8.04 -10.75
C HIS A 37 -4.41 9.55 -10.82
N SER A 38 -3.15 9.98 -10.93
CA SER A 38 -2.80 11.40 -11.11
C SER A 38 -3.31 11.94 -12.45
N VAL A 39 -3.14 11.17 -13.52
CA VAL A 39 -3.68 11.52 -14.85
C VAL A 39 -5.20 11.57 -14.81
N LYS A 40 -5.87 10.59 -14.19
CA LYS A 40 -7.34 10.60 -14.03
C LYS A 40 -7.83 11.81 -13.24
N CYS A 41 -7.12 12.19 -12.17
CA CYS A 41 -7.42 13.35 -11.35
C CYS A 41 -7.31 14.65 -12.16
N LEU A 42 -6.22 14.84 -12.90
CA LEU A 42 -6.02 16.01 -13.75
C LEU A 42 -7.08 16.10 -14.86
N GLN A 43 -7.42 14.98 -15.48
CA GLN A 43 -8.49 14.93 -16.47
C GLN A 43 -9.83 15.34 -15.85
N ALA A 44 -10.17 14.80 -14.67
CA ALA A 44 -11.39 15.13 -13.97
C ALA A 44 -11.46 16.62 -13.59
N GLN A 45 -10.34 17.22 -13.18
CA GLN A 45 -10.26 18.66 -12.91
C GLN A 45 -10.51 19.49 -14.17
N SER A 46 -9.90 19.10 -15.30
CA SER A 46 -10.14 19.75 -16.59
C SER A 46 -11.61 19.67 -17.01
N ASP A 47 -12.24 18.50 -16.84
CA ASP A 47 -13.66 18.31 -17.14
C ASP A 47 -14.56 19.18 -16.26
N VAL A 48 -14.24 19.33 -14.95
CA VAL A 48 -14.97 20.25 -14.06
C VAL A 48 -14.93 21.68 -14.61
N ILE A 49 -13.74 22.17 -14.99
CA ILE A 49 -13.58 23.52 -15.54
C ILE A 49 -14.41 23.70 -16.81
N GLN A 50 -14.37 22.73 -17.73
CA GLN A 50 -15.16 22.78 -18.96
C GLN A 50 -16.67 22.77 -18.70
N LEU A 51 -17.15 21.93 -17.79
CA LEU A 51 -18.56 21.86 -17.43
C LEU A 51 -19.06 23.15 -16.79
N LEU A 52 -18.23 23.80 -15.96
CA LEU A 52 -18.54 25.11 -15.38
C LEU A 52 -18.65 26.20 -16.44
N HIS A 53 -17.74 26.24 -17.43
CA HIS A 53 -17.83 27.18 -18.55
C HIS A 53 -19.10 26.98 -19.39
N LEU A 54 -19.59 25.74 -19.50
CA LEU A 54 -20.84 25.42 -20.19
C LEU A 54 -22.10 25.66 -19.33
N GLY A 55 -21.95 26.12 -18.09
CA GLY A 55 -23.06 26.33 -17.15
C GLY A 55 -23.69 25.04 -16.60
N GLN A 56 -23.07 23.88 -16.81
CA GLN A 56 -23.60 22.57 -16.40
C GLN A 56 -23.23 22.24 -14.94
N GLN A 57 -23.78 23.00 -13.99
CA GLN A 57 -23.37 22.89 -12.57
C GLN A 57 -23.58 21.51 -11.94
N GLU A 58 -24.73 20.86 -12.17
CA GLU A 58 -24.99 19.53 -11.58
C GLU A 58 -23.98 18.48 -12.07
N ARG A 59 -23.62 18.53 -13.36
CA ARG A 59 -22.59 17.63 -13.93
C ARG A 59 -21.20 17.97 -13.41
N ALA A 60 -20.88 19.25 -13.27
CA ALA A 60 -19.62 19.68 -12.67
C ALA A 60 -19.48 19.16 -11.23
N LEU A 61 -20.56 19.21 -10.44
CA LEU A 61 -20.58 18.70 -9.06
C LEU A 61 -20.28 17.19 -9.01
N LEU A 62 -20.95 16.39 -9.86
CA LEU A 62 -20.65 14.95 -9.98
C LEU A 62 -19.21 14.69 -10.43
N ARG A 63 -18.62 15.59 -11.23
CA ARG A 63 -17.22 15.46 -11.65
C ARG A 63 -16.25 15.83 -10.52
N VAL A 64 -16.59 16.78 -9.66
CA VAL A 64 -15.82 17.10 -8.44
C VAL A 64 -15.74 15.89 -7.51
N GLU A 65 -16.81 15.12 -7.34
CA GLU A 65 -16.75 13.88 -6.56
C GLU A 65 -15.71 12.89 -7.09
N HIS A 66 -15.53 12.82 -8.42
CA HIS A 66 -14.47 11.99 -9.00
C HIS A 66 -13.09 12.54 -8.68
N VAL A 67 -12.89 13.87 -8.73
CA VAL A 67 -11.60 14.48 -8.34
C VAL A 67 -11.24 14.12 -6.90
N ILE A 68 -12.20 14.24 -5.98
CA ILE A 68 -12.00 13.90 -4.56
C ILE A 68 -11.62 12.43 -4.40
N LYS A 69 -12.37 11.51 -5.04
CA LYS A 69 -12.09 10.07 -5.00
C LYS A 69 -10.68 9.75 -5.50
N GLU A 70 -10.25 10.34 -6.61
CA GLU A 70 -8.90 10.11 -7.14
C GLU A 70 -7.81 10.69 -6.23
N GLN A 71 -8.04 11.84 -5.59
CA GLN A 71 -7.14 12.43 -4.59
C GLN A 71 -7.03 11.55 -3.33
N ASP A 72 -8.15 11.03 -2.84
CA ASP A 72 -8.18 10.13 -1.67
C ASP A 72 -7.41 8.84 -1.95
N VAL A 73 -7.56 8.27 -3.16
CA VAL A 73 -6.79 7.09 -3.59
C VAL A 73 -5.28 7.39 -3.64
N LEU A 74 -4.89 8.55 -4.18
CA LEU A 74 -3.48 8.98 -4.18
C LEU A 74 -2.93 9.15 -2.76
N GLY A 75 -3.73 9.71 -1.85
CA GLY A 75 -3.40 9.83 -0.43
C GLY A 75 -3.21 8.47 0.25
N ALA A 76 -4.10 7.52 -0.01
CA ALA A 76 -3.96 6.16 0.49
C ALA A 76 -2.68 5.49 -0.03
N PHE A 77 -2.35 5.64 -1.31
CA PHE A 77 -1.11 5.11 -1.87
C PHE A 77 0.13 5.75 -1.28
N PHE A 78 0.09 7.04 -0.93
CA PHE A 78 1.20 7.68 -0.20
C PHE A 78 1.43 7.04 1.18
N LEU A 79 0.39 6.80 1.95
CA LEU A 79 0.53 6.13 3.25
C LEU A 79 1.04 4.70 3.11
N ILE A 80 0.49 3.93 2.17
CA ILE A 80 0.90 2.55 1.90
C ILE A 80 2.38 2.49 1.50
N GLU A 81 2.83 3.40 0.62
CA GLU A 81 4.23 3.48 0.21
C GLU A 81 5.16 3.75 1.40
N ASN A 82 4.82 4.71 2.26
CA ASN A 82 5.59 5.01 3.46
C ASN A 82 5.69 3.79 4.39
N PHE A 83 4.58 3.07 4.61
CA PHE A 83 4.61 1.85 5.42
C PHE A 83 5.43 0.73 4.79
N CYS A 84 5.43 0.60 3.47
CA CYS A 84 6.31 -0.33 2.76
C CYS A 84 7.79 0.04 2.94
N HIS A 85 8.14 1.34 2.91
CA HIS A 85 9.51 1.80 3.20
C HIS A 85 9.95 1.43 4.61
N VAL A 86 9.14 1.77 5.63
CA VAL A 86 9.41 1.43 7.04
C VAL A 86 9.62 -0.08 7.20
N LEU A 87 8.78 -0.91 6.58
CA LEU A 87 8.95 -2.37 6.62
C LEU A 87 10.22 -2.86 5.94
N GLY A 88 10.61 -2.25 4.82
CA GLY A 88 11.82 -2.58 4.09
C GLY A 88 13.10 -2.25 4.87
N GLU A 89 13.09 -1.13 5.59
CA GLU A 89 14.20 -0.69 6.45
C GLU A 89 14.33 -1.56 7.70
N HIS A 90 13.20 -1.93 8.31
CA HIS A 90 13.17 -2.72 9.54
C HIS A 90 13.02 -4.24 9.32
N ALA A 91 13.24 -4.74 8.11
CA ALA A 91 13.02 -6.15 7.77
C ALA A 91 13.85 -7.13 8.63
N GLU A 92 15.08 -6.75 8.99
CA GLU A 92 15.93 -7.54 9.88
C GLU A 92 15.42 -7.54 11.33
N THR A 93 14.87 -6.40 11.79
CA THR A 93 14.27 -6.26 13.12
C THR A 93 13.01 -7.11 13.25
N VAL A 94 12.16 -7.13 12.22
CA VAL A 94 11.00 -8.04 12.13
C VAL A 94 11.44 -9.50 12.23
N LYS A 95 12.52 -9.87 11.53
CA LYS A 95 13.07 -11.22 11.58
C LYS A 95 13.58 -11.57 12.98
N ASN A 96 14.30 -10.68 13.65
CA ASN A 96 14.98 -10.99 14.91
C ASN A 96 14.03 -10.99 16.12
N SER A 97 12.97 -10.21 16.07
CA SER A 97 12.00 -10.07 17.18
C SER A 97 11.07 -11.28 17.27
N ARG A 98 10.67 -11.66 18.49
CA ARG A 98 9.61 -12.68 18.70
C ARG A 98 8.21 -12.06 18.70
N GLU A 99 8.14 -10.79 19.05
CA GLU A 99 6.93 -9.97 19.06
C GLU A 99 7.07 -8.85 18.04
N CYS A 100 5.94 -8.32 17.57
CA CYS A 100 5.95 -7.16 16.67
C CYS A 100 6.45 -5.93 17.44
N PRO A 101 7.57 -5.30 17.01
CA PRO A 101 8.04 -4.05 17.60
C PRO A 101 6.95 -2.97 17.54
N ASP A 102 6.85 -2.14 18.57
CA ASP A 102 5.81 -1.11 18.68
C ASP A 102 5.82 -0.16 17.48
N GLU A 103 7.02 0.24 17.04
CA GLU A 103 7.25 1.11 15.87
C GLU A 103 6.68 0.54 14.55
N LEU A 104 6.51 -0.80 14.46
CA LEU A 104 6.05 -1.48 13.25
C LEU A 104 4.58 -1.88 13.31
N LYS A 105 3.94 -1.81 14.49
CA LYS A 105 2.54 -2.22 14.66
C LYS A 105 1.60 -1.42 13.76
N GLU A 106 1.80 -0.11 13.68
CA GLU A 106 0.99 0.76 12.82
C GLU A 106 1.16 0.41 11.34
N ALA A 107 2.40 0.28 10.87
CA ALA A 107 2.69 -0.04 9.47
C ALA A 107 2.10 -1.41 9.07
N ILE A 108 2.33 -2.45 9.90
CA ILE A 108 1.86 -3.80 9.61
C ILE A 108 0.33 -3.87 9.62
N SER A 109 -0.32 -3.33 10.66
CA SER A 109 -1.79 -3.34 10.76
C SER A 109 -2.45 -2.55 9.63
N SER A 110 -1.90 -1.39 9.27
CA SER A 110 -2.37 -0.57 8.16
C SER A 110 -2.27 -1.29 6.81
N LEU A 111 -1.16 -1.99 6.56
CA LEU A 111 -0.98 -2.74 5.31
C LEU A 111 -1.87 -3.99 5.24
N ILE A 112 -2.08 -4.68 6.36
CA ILE A 112 -3.07 -5.76 6.43
C ILE A 112 -4.46 -5.21 6.11
N PHE A 113 -4.84 -4.08 6.70
CA PHE A 113 -6.13 -3.44 6.44
C PHE A 113 -6.29 -3.00 4.98
N ALA A 114 -5.25 -2.39 4.40
CA ALA A 114 -5.22 -1.93 3.01
C ALA A 114 -5.31 -3.10 2.03
N SER A 115 -4.68 -4.23 2.33
CA SER A 115 -4.71 -5.41 1.44
C SER A 115 -6.14 -5.85 1.11
N ALA A 116 -7.08 -5.80 2.06
CA ALA A 116 -8.47 -6.20 1.80
C ALA A 116 -9.22 -5.26 0.85
N ARG A 117 -8.69 -4.06 0.59
CA ARG A 117 -9.35 -2.98 -0.19
C ARG A 117 -8.63 -2.69 -1.51
N CYS A 118 -7.35 -3.01 -1.60
CA CYS A 118 -6.54 -2.82 -2.80
C CYS A 118 -6.47 -4.10 -3.63
N GLY A 119 -7.57 -4.47 -4.31
CA GLY A 119 -7.66 -5.68 -5.14
C GLY A 119 -6.66 -5.71 -6.30
N GLU A 120 -6.29 -4.53 -6.80
CA GLU A 120 -5.28 -4.37 -7.85
C GLU A 120 -3.85 -4.69 -7.37
N PHE A 121 -3.66 -5.10 -6.10
CA PHE A 121 -2.37 -5.06 -5.42
C PHE A 121 -1.96 -6.42 -4.79
N PRO A 122 -1.57 -7.43 -5.59
CA PRO A 122 -1.21 -8.75 -5.05
C PRO A 122 0.02 -8.77 -4.13
N GLU A 123 0.92 -7.78 -4.14
CA GLU A 123 1.99 -7.69 -3.13
C GLU A 123 1.46 -7.43 -1.73
N LEU A 124 0.40 -6.62 -1.59
CA LEU A 124 -0.25 -6.38 -0.30
C LEU A 124 -0.93 -7.65 0.22
N GLN A 125 -1.49 -8.48 -0.65
CA GLN A 125 -2.01 -9.80 -0.26
C GLN A 125 -0.90 -10.70 0.26
N LYS A 126 0.26 -10.70 -0.42
CA LYS A 126 1.44 -11.47 0.02
C LYS A 126 2.00 -10.95 1.34
N LEU A 127 2.01 -9.63 1.55
CA LEU A 127 2.40 -9.01 2.81
C LEU A 127 1.43 -9.36 3.94
N ARG A 128 0.12 -9.30 3.70
CA ARG A 128 -0.87 -9.76 4.68
C ARG A 128 -0.62 -11.22 5.06
N ALA A 129 -0.51 -12.11 4.08
CA ALA A 129 -0.25 -13.52 4.34
C ALA A 129 1.05 -13.73 5.12
N PHE A 130 2.07 -12.90 4.91
CA PHE A 130 3.33 -12.94 5.65
C PHE A 130 3.16 -12.64 7.14
N PHE A 131 2.24 -11.75 7.52
CA PHE A 131 2.03 -11.33 8.91
C PHE A 131 0.87 -12.03 9.63
N THR A 132 -0.04 -12.67 8.89
CA THR A 132 -1.19 -13.38 9.47
C THR A 132 -1.04 -14.90 9.50
N SER A 133 0.07 -15.44 8.98
CA SER A 133 0.41 -16.86 9.07
C SER A 133 1.33 -17.13 10.25
#